data_AF-A0A6L4YJ57-F1
#
_entry.id   AF-A0A6L4YJ57-F1
#
_cell.length_a   1.000
_cell.length_b   1.000
_cell.length_c   1.000
_cell.angle_alpha   90.00
_cell.angle_beta   90.00
_cell.angle_gamma   90.00
#
_symmetry.space_group_name_H-M   'P 1'
#
loop_
_entity.id
_entity.type
_entity.pdbx_description
1 polymer ?
#
loop_
_entity_poly.entity_id
_entity_poly.type
_entity_poly.pdbx_seq_one_letter_code
_entity_poly.pdbx_strand_id
1 'polypeptide(L)'
;MVDVVFSFEDGTVGDDHVYALSLAVRRALPWFDDEPEAGILPLSGLARGNDGMSFVGRRSRLALRLPIHRVASADSLAGARLDLDGAVLTVGASSVRPLFPARGVVYSHFVSVGADDEIVFLERCTSSLAERGLKPQLVTGKARELRTAEGMVRGFSLMLHGLGAADSLAVQEAGLGAHRALGCGLFIPHKSVVAVGE
;
A
#
# COMPACT_ATOMS: atom_id res chain seq x y z
N MET A 1 -4.75 -1.00 14.00
CA MET A 1 -3.85 -0.23 13.10
C MET A 1 -4.51 1.09 12.67
N VAL A 2 -3.74 2.05 12.16
CA VAL A 2 -4.24 3.29 11.53
C VAL A 2 -3.42 3.67 10.30
N ASP A 3 -3.98 4.52 9.44
CA ASP A 3 -3.24 5.15 8.34
C ASP A 3 -2.85 6.58 8.75
N VAL A 4 -1.55 6.88 8.79
CA VAL A 4 -1.03 8.25 8.94
C VAL A 4 -0.82 8.81 7.54
N VAL A 5 -1.58 9.84 7.19
CA VAL A 5 -1.66 10.39 5.84
C VAL A 5 -1.03 11.77 5.79
N PHE A 6 0.00 11.92 4.97
CA PHE A 6 0.74 13.15 4.76
C PHE A 6 0.34 13.79 3.43
N SER A 7 0.25 15.12 3.42
CA SER A 7 0.23 15.89 2.17
C SER A 7 1.65 16.03 1.60
N PHE A 8 1.75 16.54 0.38
CA PHE A 8 3.01 16.99 -0.21
C PHE A 8 2.89 18.46 -0.61
N GLU A 9 4.05 19.12 -0.70
CA GLU A 9 4.19 20.31 -1.54
C GLU A 9 4.17 19.91 -3.03
N ASP A 10 3.98 20.89 -3.91
CA ASP A 10 3.94 20.63 -5.36
C ASP A 10 5.32 20.16 -5.86
N GLY A 11 5.33 19.18 -6.75
CA GLY A 11 6.56 18.56 -7.26
C GLY A 11 6.30 17.55 -8.36
N THR A 12 7.32 16.76 -8.72
CA THR A 12 7.23 15.68 -9.70
C THR A 12 7.95 14.45 -9.19
N VAL A 13 7.53 13.29 -9.68
CA VAL A 13 8.12 12.00 -9.33
C VAL A 13 8.07 11.06 -10.53
N GLY A 14 9.07 10.19 -10.69
CA GLY A 14 9.06 9.15 -11.74
C GLY A 14 7.97 8.11 -11.49
N ASP A 15 7.48 7.45 -12.54
CA ASP A 15 6.43 6.44 -12.42
C ASP A 15 6.89 5.16 -11.69
N ASP A 16 8.20 4.91 -11.62
CA ASP A 16 8.85 3.76 -10.95
C ASP A 16 9.37 4.07 -9.53
N HIS A 17 8.90 5.16 -8.93
CA HIS A 17 9.35 5.67 -7.63
C HIS A 17 9.17 4.79 -6.41
N VAL A 18 8.47 3.65 -6.51
CA VAL A 18 8.05 2.86 -5.34
C VAL A 18 9.23 2.38 -4.50
N TYR A 19 10.32 1.93 -5.14
CA TYR A 19 11.52 1.50 -4.41
C TYR A 19 12.26 2.67 -3.76
N ALA A 20 12.46 3.76 -4.50
CA ALA A 20 13.09 4.98 -3.99
C ALA A 20 12.29 5.58 -2.81
N LEU A 21 10.96 5.58 -2.89
CA LEU A 21 10.06 6.01 -1.82
C LEU A 21 10.25 5.17 -0.57
N SER A 22 10.32 3.85 -0.74
CA SER A 22 10.56 2.94 0.37
C SER A 22 11.88 3.21 1.08
N LEU A 23 12.95 3.45 0.32
CA LEU A 23 14.27 3.79 0.88
C LEU A 23 14.24 5.15 1.59
N ALA A 24 13.63 6.16 0.97
CA ALA A 24 13.55 7.50 1.54
C ALA A 24 12.75 7.54 2.85
N VAL A 25 11.61 6.85 2.91
CA VAL A 25 10.80 6.75 4.14
C VAL A 25 11.55 6.00 5.24
N ARG A 26 12.17 4.85 4.94
CA ARG A 26 12.96 4.09 5.94
C ARG A 26 14.16 4.87 6.45
N ARG A 27 14.78 5.69 5.60
CA ARG A 27 15.86 6.59 6.03
C ARG A 27 15.35 7.72 6.95
N ALA A 28 14.18 8.27 6.64
CA ALA A 28 13.56 9.33 7.45
C ALA A 28 12.96 8.81 8.77
N LEU A 29 12.58 7.53 8.81
CA LEU A 29 12.01 6.84 9.97
C LEU A 29 12.85 5.59 10.28
N PRO A 30 14.01 5.71 10.94
CA PRO A 30 14.92 4.57 11.16
C PRO A 30 14.30 3.40 11.93
N TRP A 31 13.23 3.65 12.70
CA TRP A 31 12.48 2.63 13.43
C TRP A 31 11.55 1.79 12.53
N PHE A 32 11.34 2.17 11.27
CA PHE A 32 10.33 1.55 10.40
C PHE A 32 10.58 0.06 10.18
N ASP A 33 11.85 -0.34 10.03
CA ASP A 33 12.22 -1.74 9.80
C ASP A 33 12.09 -2.62 11.06
N ASP A 34 12.04 -2.01 12.26
CA ASP A 34 11.76 -2.70 13.52
C ASP A 34 10.26 -3.01 13.70
N GLU A 35 9.40 -2.49 12.82
CA GLU A 35 7.94 -2.60 12.89
C GLU A 35 7.41 -3.40 11.70
N PRO A 36 7.34 -4.74 11.80
CA PRO A 36 6.97 -5.61 10.67
C PRO A 36 5.54 -5.36 10.14
N GLU A 37 4.67 -4.79 10.97
CA GLU A 37 3.30 -4.43 10.60
C GLU A 37 3.22 -3.08 9.84
N ALA A 38 4.29 -2.28 9.86
CA ALA A 38 4.37 -1.02 9.16
C ALA A 38 4.33 -1.24 7.64
N GLY A 39 3.64 -0.37 6.93
CA GLY A 39 3.52 -0.44 5.48
C GLY A 39 3.41 0.93 4.83
N ILE A 40 3.91 1.03 3.60
CA ILE A 40 3.87 2.25 2.80
C ILE A 40 2.85 2.03 1.70
N LEU A 41 1.71 2.71 1.75
CA LEU A 41 0.74 2.63 0.65
C LEU A 41 1.29 3.33 -0.60
N PRO A 42 0.90 2.88 -1.81
CA PRO A 42 1.22 3.58 -3.04
C PRO A 42 0.81 5.05 -2.98
N LEU A 43 1.63 5.93 -3.58
CA LEU A 43 1.26 7.34 -3.69
C LEU A 43 -0.08 7.46 -4.43
N SER A 44 -1.00 8.19 -3.82
CA SER A 44 -2.35 8.39 -4.37
C SER A 44 -2.50 9.83 -4.83
N GLY A 45 -3.46 10.08 -5.73
CA GLY A 45 -3.77 11.44 -6.19
C GLY A 45 -2.67 12.08 -7.04
N LEU A 46 -1.80 11.28 -7.66
CA LEU A 46 -0.85 11.73 -8.66
C LEU A 46 -1.59 12.07 -9.96
N ALA A 47 -1.23 13.18 -10.59
CA ALA A 47 -1.69 13.50 -11.93
C ALA A 47 -0.67 13.00 -12.94
N ARG A 48 -1.14 12.41 -14.05
CA ARG A 48 -0.26 11.96 -15.13
C ARG A 48 0.48 13.15 -15.70
N GLY A 49 1.80 13.06 -15.75
CA GLY A 49 2.65 13.95 -16.52
C GLY A 49 3.03 13.33 -17.85
N ASN A 50 4.13 13.83 -18.40
CA ASN A 50 4.75 13.33 -19.63
C ASN A 50 6.04 12.59 -19.29
N ASP A 51 6.55 11.80 -20.25
CA ASP A 51 7.89 11.22 -20.21
C ASP A 51 8.19 10.35 -18.97
N GLY A 52 7.20 9.58 -18.51
CA GLY A 52 7.33 8.69 -17.36
C GLY A 52 7.34 9.41 -16.01
N MET A 53 6.89 10.66 -15.96
CA MET A 53 6.76 11.45 -14.75
C MET A 53 5.29 11.66 -14.38
N SER A 54 5.07 11.77 -13.08
CA SER A 54 3.79 12.11 -12.47
C SER A 54 3.91 13.39 -11.65
N PHE A 55 2.89 14.24 -11.72
CA PHE A 55 2.81 15.46 -10.92
C PHE A 55 2.29 15.15 -9.52
N VAL A 56 3.02 15.66 -8.54
CA VAL A 56 2.64 15.70 -7.13
C VAL A 56 2.07 17.08 -6.84
N GLY A 57 0.91 17.14 -6.21
CA GLY A 57 0.35 18.41 -5.76
C GLY A 57 -0.70 18.24 -4.68
N ARG A 58 -1.62 19.21 -4.59
CA ARG A 58 -2.60 19.30 -3.49
C ARG A 58 -3.44 18.07 -3.20
N ARG A 59 -3.66 17.17 -4.17
CA ARG A 59 -4.42 15.92 -3.98
C ARG A 59 -3.53 14.70 -3.70
N SER A 60 -2.23 14.84 -3.88
CA SER A 60 -1.28 13.74 -3.75
C SER A 60 -1.02 13.42 -2.28
N ARG A 61 -1.02 12.15 -1.92
CA ARG A 61 -0.86 11.71 -0.52
C ARG A 61 0.10 10.55 -0.41
N LEU A 62 0.95 10.63 0.62
CA LEU A 62 1.65 9.49 1.19
C LEU A 62 0.84 8.99 2.38
N ALA A 63 0.60 7.68 2.46
CA ALA A 63 -0.05 7.07 3.60
C ALA A 63 0.83 5.94 4.14
N LEU A 64 1.09 5.99 5.45
CA LEU A 64 1.78 4.93 6.18
C LEU A 64 0.76 4.18 7.03
N ARG A 65 0.64 2.86 6.83
CA ARG A 65 -0.17 2.00 7.69
C ARG A 65 0.69 1.56 8.86
N LEU A 66 0.31 1.96 10.08
CA LEU A 66 1.13 1.81 11.26
C LEU A 66 0.35 1.28 12.47
N PRO A 67 1.02 0.57 13.39
CA PRO A 67 0.53 0.39 14.74
C PRO A 67 0.33 1.75 15.43
N ILE A 68 -0.66 1.83 16.33
CA ILE A 68 -1.05 3.09 16.98
C ILE A 68 0.12 3.70 17.76
N HIS A 69 0.99 2.89 18.38
CA HIS A 69 2.14 3.39 19.16
C HIS A 69 3.19 4.11 18.30
N ARG A 70 3.21 3.89 16.98
CA ARG A 70 4.15 4.55 16.06
C ARG A 70 3.64 5.83 15.43
N VAL A 71 2.39 6.20 15.67
CA VAL A 71 1.77 7.39 15.08
C VAL A 71 2.59 8.65 15.40
N ALA A 72 2.88 8.89 16.68
CA ALA A 72 3.68 10.06 17.09
C ALA A 72 5.13 10.00 16.56
N SER A 73 5.69 8.80 16.41
CA SER A 73 7.03 8.63 15.83
C SER A 73 7.07 8.94 14.33
N ALA A 74 5.94 8.86 13.63
CA ALA A 74 5.84 9.18 12.21
C ALA A 74 5.75 10.68 11.93
N ASP A 75 5.43 11.51 12.94
CA ASP A 75 5.33 12.97 12.77
C ASP A 75 6.67 13.62 12.40
N SER A 76 7.82 12.95 12.64
CA SER A 76 9.12 13.40 12.16
C SER A 76 9.24 13.45 10.63
N LEU A 77 8.30 12.83 9.92
CA LEU A 77 8.22 12.90 8.47
C LEU A 77 7.62 14.23 8.00
N ALA A 78 6.83 14.93 8.82
CA ALA A 78 6.27 16.22 8.44
C ALA A 78 7.38 17.28 8.28
N GLY A 79 7.42 17.94 7.12
CA GLY A 79 8.49 18.86 6.73
C GLY A 79 9.77 18.17 6.22
N ALA A 80 9.84 16.84 6.24
CA ALA A 80 10.99 16.11 5.72
C ALA A 80 11.05 16.20 4.18
N ARG A 81 12.28 16.12 3.64
CA ARG A 81 12.54 16.05 2.21
C ARG A 81 12.89 14.61 1.84
N LEU A 82 12.07 13.99 1.00
CA LEU A 82 12.30 12.63 0.49
C LEU A 82 12.94 12.72 -0.89
N ASP A 83 14.16 12.20 -1.02
CA ASP A 83 14.85 12.08 -2.30
C ASP A 83 14.47 10.76 -2.97
N LEU A 84 13.75 10.84 -4.09
CA LEU A 84 13.25 9.73 -4.87
C LEU A 84 14.03 9.64 -6.18
N ASP A 85 15.28 9.19 -6.09
CA ASP A 85 16.23 9.09 -7.21
C ASP A 85 16.43 10.42 -7.96
N GLY A 86 16.70 11.49 -7.22
CA GLY A 86 16.94 12.84 -7.74
C GLY A 86 15.69 13.71 -7.75
N ALA A 87 14.49 13.13 -7.63
CA ALA A 87 13.25 13.87 -7.44
C ALA A 87 12.98 14.10 -5.94
N VAL A 88 13.12 15.34 -5.47
CA VAL A 88 12.94 15.66 -4.05
C VAL A 88 11.51 16.13 -3.78
N LEU A 89 10.79 15.41 -2.93
CA LEU A 89 9.46 15.77 -2.46
C LEU A 89 9.49 16.26 -1.01
N THR A 90 8.90 17.43 -0.74
CA THR A 90 8.69 17.92 0.62
C THR A 90 7.38 17.37 1.17
N VAL A 91 7.45 16.65 2.29
CA VAL A 91 6.29 16.11 3.01
C VAL A 91 5.64 17.22 3.82
N GLY A 92 4.33 17.36 3.70
CA GLY A 92 3.55 18.34 4.45
C GLY A 92 2.97 17.79 5.75
N ALA A 93 1.87 18.38 6.21
CA ALA A 93 1.22 18.00 7.46
C ALA A 93 0.66 16.58 7.43
N SER A 94 0.67 15.92 8.59
CA SER A 94 0.08 14.60 8.82
C SER A 94 -1.38 14.70 9.27
N SER A 95 -2.14 13.64 9.03
CA SER A 95 -3.47 13.41 9.60
C SER A 95 -3.65 11.93 9.87
N VAL A 96 -4.21 11.59 11.04
CA VAL A 96 -4.45 10.19 11.41
C VAL A 96 -5.84 9.77 10.93
N ARG A 97 -5.91 8.62 10.25
CA ARG A 97 -7.16 8.05 9.75
C ARG A 97 -7.33 6.64 10.30
N PRO A 98 -8.41 6.38 11.07
CA PRO A 98 -8.79 5.02 11.41
C PRO A 98 -9.04 4.20 10.14
N LEU A 99 -8.72 2.90 10.21
CA LEU A 99 -9.10 1.98 9.13
C LEU A 99 -10.62 1.88 9.06
N PHE A 100 -11.14 1.83 7.83
CA PHE A 100 -12.57 1.80 7.62
C PHE A 100 -13.06 0.35 7.48
N PRO A 101 -14.01 -0.11 8.31
CA PRO A 101 -14.57 -1.46 8.21
C PRO A 101 -15.50 -1.55 7.00
N ALA A 102 -14.93 -1.83 5.83
CA ALA A 102 -15.65 -1.92 4.57
C ALA A 102 -16.63 -3.10 4.58
N ARG A 103 -17.83 -2.91 4.04
CA ARG A 103 -18.75 -4.01 3.75
C ARG A 103 -18.63 -4.35 2.28
N GLY A 104 -18.20 -5.58 1.97
CA GLY A 104 -18.12 -6.08 0.60
C GLY A 104 -16.69 -6.28 0.13
N VAL A 105 -15.97 -5.20 -0.22
CA VAL A 105 -14.76 -5.30 -1.05
C VAL A 105 -13.57 -4.51 -0.49
N VAL A 106 -12.40 -5.16 -0.46
CA VAL A 106 -11.10 -4.51 -0.28
C VAL A 106 -10.14 -4.90 -1.41
N TYR A 107 -9.17 -4.04 -1.69
CA TYR A 107 -8.25 -4.20 -2.80
C TYR A 107 -6.82 -3.86 -2.40
N SER A 108 -5.87 -4.67 -2.87
CA SER A 108 -4.44 -4.36 -2.82
C SER A 108 -3.91 -4.16 -4.24
N HIS A 109 -3.18 -3.07 -4.45
CA HIS A 109 -2.54 -2.76 -5.73
C HIS A 109 -1.49 -3.79 -6.13
N PHE A 110 -0.86 -4.44 -5.15
CA PHE A 110 0.20 -5.41 -5.38
C PHE A 110 0.29 -6.37 -4.19
N VAL A 111 0.34 -7.67 -4.44
CA VAL A 111 0.52 -8.71 -3.42
C VAL A 111 1.61 -9.63 -3.93
N SER A 112 2.62 -9.87 -3.10
CA SER A 112 3.68 -10.81 -3.39
C SER A 112 3.72 -11.90 -2.33
N VAL A 113 3.54 -13.15 -2.77
CA VAL A 113 3.59 -14.36 -1.92
C VAL A 113 4.66 -15.35 -2.44
N GLY A 114 5.66 -14.83 -3.17
CA GLY A 114 6.75 -15.63 -3.75
C GLY A 114 6.30 -16.62 -4.82
N ALA A 115 5.29 -16.27 -5.62
CA ALA A 115 4.76 -17.07 -6.71
C ALA A 115 4.53 -16.19 -7.95
N ASP A 116 5.08 -16.64 -9.08
CA ASP A 116 4.98 -15.94 -10.38
C ASP A 116 3.82 -16.47 -11.23
N ASP A 117 3.42 -17.71 -11.00
CA ASP A 117 2.24 -18.33 -11.61
C ASP A 117 0.96 -17.91 -10.88
N GLU A 118 -0.07 -17.54 -11.64
CA GLU A 118 -1.32 -17.02 -11.10
C GLU A 118 -2.10 -18.04 -10.26
N ILE A 119 -2.09 -19.32 -10.66
CA ILE A 119 -2.80 -20.39 -9.96
C ILE A 119 -2.14 -20.61 -8.60
N VAL A 120 -0.81 -20.76 -8.60
CA VAL A 120 -0.03 -20.93 -7.36
C VAL A 120 -0.16 -19.69 -6.45
N PHE A 121 -0.20 -18.50 -7.03
CA PHE A 121 -0.45 -17.25 -6.30
C PHE A 121 -1.80 -17.27 -5.57
N LEU A 122 -2.88 -17.64 -6.28
CA LEU A 122 -4.23 -17.71 -5.73
C LEU A 122 -4.35 -18.76 -4.62
N GLU A 123 -3.75 -19.93 -4.80
CA GLU A 123 -3.72 -21.00 -3.80
C GLU A 123 -3.04 -20.56 -2.50
N ARG A 124 -1.89 -19.88 -2.61
CA ARG A 124 -1.16 -19.35 -1.44
C ARG A 124 -1.93 -18.24 -0.72
N CYS A 125 -2.55 -17.34 -1.49
CA CYS A 125 -3.40 -16.29 -0.93
C CYS A 125 -4.59 -16.90 -0.18
N THR A 126 -5.27 -17.87 -0.78
CA THR A 126 -6.40 -18.58 -0.17
C THR A 126 -6.00 -19.28 1.11
N SER A 127 -4.88 -20.01 1.09
CA SER A 127 -4.36 -20.73 2.27
C SER A 127 -4.02 -19.78 3.42
N SER A 128 -3.29 -18.70 3.12
CA SER A 128 -2.91 -17.69 4.13
C SER A 128 -4.10 -16.97 4.75
N LEU A 129 -5.17 -16.74 3.98
CA LEU A 129 -6.42 -16.16 4.49
C LEU A 129 -7.20 -17.18 5.32
N ALA A 130 -7.28 -18.43 4.88
CA ALA A 130 -7.97 -19.50 5.58
C ALA A 130 -7.35 -19.84 6.94
N GLU A 131 -6.02 -19.79 7.06
CA GLU A 131 -5.29 -19.93 8.34
C GLU A 131 -5.73 -18.88 9.39
N ARG A 132 -6.22 -17.73 8.93
CA ARG A 132 -6.76 -16.65 9.77
C ARG A 132 -8.27 -16.72 9.94
N GLY A 133 -8.90 -17.80 9.47
CA GLY A 133 -10.35 -17.98 9.50
C GLY A 133 -11.12 -17.17 8.44
N LEU A 134 -10.43 -16.53 7.50
CA LEU A 134 -11.03 -15.67 6.49
C LEU A 134 -11.30 -16.46 5.20
N LYS A 135 -12.49 -16.29 4.63
CA LYS A 135 -12.90 -16.99 3.39
C LYS A 135 -13.52 -16.04 2.34
N PRO A 136 -12.81 -14.97 1.93
CA PRO A 136 -13.29 -14.12 0.85
C PRO A 136 -13.26 -14.84 -0.50
N GLN A 137 -14.00 -14.29 -1.46
CA GLN A 137 -13.82 -14.59 -2.87
C GLN A 137 -12.68 -13.71 -3.41
N LEU A 138 -11.73 -14.33 -4.13
CA LEU A 138 -10.54 -13.67 -4.67
C LEU A 138 -10.74 -13.36 -6.15
N VAL A 139 -10.40 -12.13 -6.54
CA VAL A 139 -10.31 -11.73 -7.94
C VAL A 139 -8.90 -11.18 -8.18
N THR A 140 -8.09 -11.97 -8.89
CA THR A 140 -6.75 -11.55 -9.33
C THR A 140 -6.88 -10.56 -10.47
N GLY A 141 -6.05 -9.52 -10.44
CA GLY A 141 -5.95 -8.55 -11.51
C GLY A 141 -4.62 -8.64 -12.25
N LYS A 142 -4.04 -7.48 -12.55
CA LYS A 142 -2.82 -7.40 -13.37
C LYS A 142 -1.62 -7.99 -12.64
N ALA A 143 -0.84 -8.79 -13.36
CA ALA A 143 0.53 -9.12 -12.97
C ALA A 143 1.35 -7.84 -12.85
N ARG A 144 2.25 -7.82 -11.86
CA ARG A 144 3.07 -6.68 -11.51
C ARG A 144 4.47 -7.13 -11.15
N GLU A 145 5.41 -6.29 -11.54
CA GLU A 145 6.82 -6.45 -11.21
C GLU A 145 7.33 -5.13 -10.63
N LEU A 146 8.22 -5.23 -9.65
CA LEU A 146 8.89 -4.12 -9.00
C LEU A 146 10.37 -4.45 -8.89
N ARG A 147 11.22 -3.60 -9.47
CA ARG A 147 12.67 -3.74 -9.36
C ARG A 147 13.17 -3.13 -8.06
N THR A 148 14.02 -3.87 -7.37
CA THR A 148 14.72 -3.44 -6.14
C THR A 148 16.22 -3.74 -6.30
N ALA A 149 17.06 -3.28 -5.38
CA ALA A 149 18.48 -3.64 -5.40
C ALA A 149 18.69 -5.13 -5.10
N GLU A 150 17.77 -5.75 -4.35
CA GLU A 150 17.79 -7.16 -3.96
C GLU A 150 17.27 -8.10 -5.06
N GLY A 151 16.65 -7.55 -6.10
CA GLY A 151 16.11 -8.30 -7.23
C GLY A 151 14.71 -7.85 -7.66
N MET A 152 14.05 -8.69 -8.44
CA MET A 152 12.68 -8.43 -8.91
C MET A 152 11.67 -8.99 -7.90
N VAL A 153 10.76 -8.14 -7.42
CA VAL A 153 9.58 -8.56 -6.67
C VAL A 153 8.43 -8.72 -7.64
N ARG A 154 7.79 -9.90 -7.61
CA ARG A 154 6.68 -10.27 -8.51
C ARG A 154 5.41 -10.59 -7.73
N GLY A 155 4.28 -10.47 -8.42
CA GLY A 155 2.97 -10.78 -7.87
C GLY A 155 1.86 -10.12 -8.66
N PHE A 156 0.71 -9.92 -8.01
CA PHE A 156 -0.50 -9.49 -8.69
C PHE A 156 -1.26 -8.46 -7.86
N SER A 157 -2.05 -7.61 -8.50
CA SER A 157 -3.11 -6.92 -7.77
C SER A 157 -4.19 -7.91 -7.35
N LEU A 158 -4.78 -7.74 -6.16
CA LEU A 158 -5.77 -8.68 -5.63
C LEU A 158 -6.95 -7.93 -5.02
N MET A 159 -8.15 -8.32 -5.44
CA MET A 159 -9.40 -7.90 -4.83
C MET A 159 -9.96 -9.05 -3.99
N LEU A 160 -10.44 -8.72 -2.79
CA LEU A 160 -11.16 -9.64 -1.92
C LEU A 160 -12.58 -9.13 -1.76
N HIS A 161 -13.56 -9.98 -2.04
CA HIS A 161 -14.97 -9.65 -1.87
C HIS A 161 -15.74 -10.69 -1.06
N GLY A 162 -16.95 -10.33 -0.64
CA GLY A 162 -17.77 -11.15 0.27
C GLY A 162 -17.36 -11.01 1.74
N LEU A 163 -16.57 -9.99 2.09
CA LEU A 163 -16.12 -9.75 3.46
C LEU A 163 -17.15 -8.97 4.27
N GLY A 164 -17.38 -9.44 5.50
CA GLY A 164 -18.03 -8.66 6.54
C GLY A 164 -17.17 -7.50 7.01
N ALA A 165 -17.76 -6.59 7.80
CA ALA A 165 -17.08 -5.41 8.32
C ALA A 165 -15.87 -5.74 9.21
N ALA A 166 -15.97 -6.81 10.02
CA ALA A 166 -14.87 -7.25 10.88
C ALA A 166 -13.73 -7.90 10.08
N ASP A 167 -14.07 -8.80 9.15
CA ASP A 167 -13.09 -9.50 8.32
C ASP A 167 -12.34 -8.53 7.39
N SER A 168 -13.03 -7.55 6.82
CA SER A 168 -12.39 -6.53 5.99
C SER A 168 -11.43 -5.66 6.79
N LEU A 169 -11.74 -5.38 8.06
CA LEU A 169 -10.84 -4.67 8.95
C LEU A 169 -9.62 -5.55 9.28
N ALA A 170 -9.83 -6.82 9.65
CA ALA A 170 -8.75 -7.76 9.95
C ALA A 170 -7.76 -7.92 8.77
N VAL A 171 -8.27 -8.01 7.54
CA VAL A 171 -7.45 -8.03 6.32
C VAL A 171 -6.66 -6.74 6.13
N GLN A 172 -7.28 -5.57 6.36
CA GLN A 172 -6.59 -4.29 6.24
C GLN A 172 -5.45 -4.16 7.25
N GLU A 173 -5.67 -4.60 8.49
CA GLU A 173 -4.65 -4.56 9.54
C GLU A 173 -3.46 -5.45 9.20
N ALA A 174 -3.73 -6.74 9.00
CA ALA A 174 -2.69 -7.75 8.84
C ALA A 174 -2.06 -7.76 7.44
N GLY A 175 -2.80 -7.34 6.41
CA GLY A 175 -2.40 -7.48 5.01
C GLY A 175 -2.16 -8.92 4.57
N LEU A 176 -1.54 -9.10 3.41
CA LEU A 176 -1.24 -10.42 2.83
C LEU A 176 0.10 -10.45 2.11
N GLY A 177 0.90 -11.48 2.36
CA GLY A 177 2.20 -11.66 1.73
C GLY A 177 3.30 -10.79 2.36
N ALA A 178 4.36 -10.55 1.58
CA ALA A 178 5.57 -9.86 2.03
C ALA A 178 5.68 -8.43 1.49
N HIS A 179 6.77 -7.73 1.86
CA HIS A 179 7.18 -6.45 1.27
C HIS A 179 6.23 -5.27 1.50
N ARG A 180 5.66 -5.13 2.70
CA ARG A 180 4.77 -3.99 3.06
C ARG A 180 5.43 -2.62 2.91
N ALA A 181 6.74 -2.53 3.12
CA ALA A 181 7.53 -1.33 2.86
C ALA A 181 7.59 -0.94 1.38
N LEU A 182 7.23 -1.84 0.46
CA LEU A 182 7.12 -1.61 -0.99
C LEU A 182 5.66 -1.48 -1.45
N GLY A 183 4.72 -1.34 -0.51
CA GLY A 183 3.28 -1.27 -0.79
C GLY A 183 2.63 -2.59 -1.17
N CYS A 184 3.33 -3.70 -0.97
CA CYS A 184 2.77 -5.03 -1.19
C CYS A 184 1.87 -5.45 -0.02
N GLY A 185 0.76 -6.10 -0.34
CA GLY A 185 -0.12 -6.71 0.67
C GLY A 185 -1.00 -5.74 1.45
N LEU A 186 -1.00 -4.45 1.10
CA LEU A 186 -1.77 -3.43 1.81
C LEU A 186 -3.15 -3.25 1.16
N PHE A 187 -4.18 -3.66 1.89
CA PHE A 187 -5.56 -3.56 1.41
C PHE A 187 -6.19 -2.21 1.77
N ILE A 188 -6.95 -1.64 0.83
CA ILE A 188 -7.78 -0.45 1.03
C ILE A 188 -9.24 -0.76 0.67
N PRO A 189 -10.21 -0.08 1.28
CA PRO A 189 -11.60 -0.16 0.87
C PRO A 189 -11.74 0.20 -0.62
N HIS A 190 -12.44 -0.63 -1.38
CA HIS A 190 -12.71 -0.37 -2.80
C HIS A 190 -14.21 -0.19 -3.01
N LYS A 191 -14.59 0.64 -3.99
CA LYS A 191 -15.99 0.71 -4.45
C LYS A 191 -16.43 -0.70 -4.85
N SER A 192 -17.53 -1.16 -4.27
CA SER A 192 -18.04 -2.51 -4.49
C SER A 192 -18.36 -2.73 -5.96
N VAL A 193 -17.99 -3.90 -6.49
CA VAL A 193 -18.46 -4.39 -7.80
C VAL A 193 -19.75 -5.16 -7.55
N VAL A 194 -20.80 -4.50 -7.08
CA VAL A 194 -22.14 -5.07 -7.19
C VAL A 194 -22.59 -4.72 -8.60
N ALA A 195 -22.64 -5.73 -9.47
CA ALA A 195 -23.34 -5.58 -10.74
C ALA A 195 -24.78 -5.16 -10.42
N VAL A 196 -25.18 -3.98 -10.89
CA VAL A 196 -26.60 -3.62 -10.95
C VAL A 196 -27.18 -4.50 -12.05
N GLY A 197 -27.80 -5.61 -11.66
CA GLY A 197 -28.50 -6.51 -12.56
C GLY A 197 -29.79 -6.95 -11.88
N GLU A 198 -30.83 -6.15 -12.06
CA GLU A 198 -32.14 -6.55 -12.62
C GLU A 198 -32.82 -5.32 -13.22
#